data_AF-A0A0M3DG51-F1
#
_entry.id   AF-A0A0M3DG51-F1
#
_cell.length_a   1.000
_cell.length_b   1.000
_cell.length_c   1.000
_cell.angle_alpha   90.00
_cell.angle_beta   90.00
_cell.angle_gamma   90.00
#
_symmetry.space_group_name_H-M   'P 1'
#
loop_
_entity.id
_entity.type
_entity.pdbx_description
1 polymer ?
#
loop_
_entity_poly.entity_id
_entity_poly.type
_entity_poly.pdbx_seq_one_letter_code
_entity_poly.pdbx_strand_id
1 'polypeptide(L)'
;MKYSKLVMLGLIGVLTFGAVGCTNKTAEKTEEKKATQSTTENIDNMYKDMTLENYKTEFGKMYQTNMARLDNYNGYEQIRVDEATKDYPGNEKYVADLKKNYEESKKQVDEFTTSLKKVDTKDPKVKEMNDKLISESEKLSKELDTRIKKLGEIPSDLMSKSEVEFRQGLSDTLKVDENVKSDFTKFMNDTKEFFGIKTK
;
A
#
# COMPACT_ATOMS: atom_id res chain seq x y z
N MET A 1 19.77 -51.29 13.56
CA MET A 1 21.19 -51.14 13.96
C MET A 1 21.59 -49.70 13.71
N LYS A 2 22.04 -48.97 14.76
CA LYS A 2 23.38 -48.34 14.90
C LYS A 2 23.70 -47.37 13.74
N TYR A 3 23.96 -46.07 13.95
CA TYR A 3 25.02 -45.50 14.79
C TYR A 3 24.72 -44.05 15.25
N SER A 4 25.36 -43.72 16.37
CA SER A 4 25.39 -42.46 17.11
C SER A 4 26.39 -41.43 16.58
N LYS A 5 26.25 -40.17 17.02
CA LYS A 5 27.28 -39.19 17.49
C LYS A 5 26.62 -37.79 17.57
N LEU A 6 26.25 -37.28 18.75
CA LEU A 6 27.01 -36.36 19.62
C LEU A 6 27.77 -35.25 18.86
N VAL A 7 27.49 -33.97 19.19
CA VAL A 7 28.39 -33.07 19.96
C VAL A 7 27.70 -31.70 20.20
N MET A 8 27.62 -31.33 21.49
CA MET A 8 27.38 -29.99 22.03
C MET A 8 28.57 -29.06 21.78
N LEU A 9 28.31 -27.78 21.46
CA LEU A 9 29.13 -26.61 21.80
C LEU A 9 28.11 -25.44 21.88
N GLY A 10 27.75 -24.83 23.01
CA GLY A 10 28.54 -24.52 24.20
C GLY A 10 29.13 -23.11 24.06
N LEU A 11 28.30 -22.06 24.08
CA LEU A 11 28.78 -20.67 24.09
C LEU A 11 28.39 -20.00 25.42
N ILE A 12 29.31 -20.00 26.38
CA ILE A 12 29.29 -19.12 27.54
C ILE A 12 30.49 -18.18 27.39
N GLY A 13 30.20 -16.90 27.17
CA GLY A 13 31.17 -15.80 27.24
C GLY A 13 30.73 -14.83 28.33
N VAL A 14 31.40 -14.93 29.48
CA VAL A 14 31.23 -14.12 30.69
C VAL A 14 31.62 -12.66 30.41
N LEU A 15 30.73 -11.71 30.72
CA LEU A 15 31.09 -10.29 30.84
C LEU A 15 31.57 -10.05 32.27
N THR A 16 32.88 -9.91 32.43
CA THR A 16 33.52 -9.54 33.70
C THR A 16 33.28 -8.08 34.03
N PHE A 17 32.90 -7.85 35.29
CA PHE A 17 32.81 -6.54 35.94
C PHE A 17 34.17 -5.83 35.94
N GLY A 18 34.18 -4.58 35.48
CA GLY A 18 35.22 -3.61 35.77
C GLY A 18 34.62 -2.44 36.52
N ALA A 19 34.78 -2.43 37.84
CA ALA A 19 34.67 -1.23 38.66
C ALA A 19 36.08 -0.88 39.12
N VAL A 20 36.55 0.35 38.89
CA VAL A 20 36.78 1.40 39.91
C VAL A 20 37.51 2.59 39.30
N GLY A 21 37.09 3.79 39.71
CA GLY A 21 37.76 5.05 39.42
C GLY A 21 37.02 6.22 40.06
N CYS A 22 37.04 6.32 41.38
CA CYS A 22 36.54 7.48 42.14
C CYS A 22 37.37 8.73 41.84
N THR A 23 36.72 9.88 41.62
CA THR A 23 37.23 11.20 42.04
C THR A 23 36.03 12.13 42.32
N ASN A 24 36.10 12.81 43.45
CA ASN A 24 35.03 13.56 44.12
C ASN A 24 34.54 14.80 43.36
N LYS A 25 33.23 15.06 43.41
CA LYS A 25 32.65 16.39 43.71
C LYS A 25 31.13 16.30 43.96
N THR A 26 30.72 16.85 45.10
CA THR A 26 29.36 17.03 45.59
C THR A 26 28.52 17.92 44.66
N ALA A 27 27.28 17.51 44.36
CA ALA A 27 26.15 18.41 44.14
C ALA A 27 24.84 17.62 44.31
N GLU A 28 23.94 18.17 45.11
CA GLU A 28 22.63 17.63 45.49
C GLU A 28 21.69 17.47 44.29
N LYS A 29 20.81 16.47 44.36
CA LYS A 29 19.72 16.26 43.40
C LYS A 29 18.70 17.38 43.53
N THR A 30 18.58 18.21 42.50
CA THR A 30 17.34 18.94 42.19
C THR A 30 16.57 18.13 41.15
N GLU A 31 15.33 17.75 41.47
CA GLU A 31 14.39 17.13 40.54
C GLU A 31 13.97 18.15 39.47
N GLU A 32 14.61 18.13 38.31
CA GLU A 32 14.03 18.73 37.11
C GLU A 32 13.00 17.77 36.52
N LYS A 33 11.72 18.14 36.68
CA LYS A 33 10.63 17.66 35.82
C LYS A 33 11.03 17.94 34.38
N LYS A 34 11.42 16.89 33.64
CA LYS A 34 11.40 16.92 32.17
C LYS A 34 9.96 17.20 31.76
N ALA A 35 9.69 18.45 31.39
CA ALA A 35 8.55 18.78 30.58
C ALA A 35 8.70 18.01 29.26
N THR A 36 7.88 16.99 29.07
CA THR A 36 7.71 16.33 27.79
C THR A 36 7.17 17.36 26.81
N GLN A 37 8.07 18.00 26.07
CA GLN A 37 7.75 18.89 24.99
C GLN A 37 7.05 18.06 23.90
N SER A 38 5.79 18.36 23.66
CA SER A 38 4.94 17.71 22.65
C SER A 38 5.61 17.75 21.28
N THR A 39 5.93 16.58 20.73
CA THR A 39 6.54 16.35 19.42
C THR A 39 5.54 16.56 18.27
N THR A 40 4.98 17.75 18.15
CA THR A 40 4.13 18.09 16.99
C THR A 40 4.96 18.71 15.85
N GLU A 41 6.06 19.43 16.16
CA GLU A 41 6.89 20.11 15.14
C GLU A 41 7.82 19.19 14.33
N ASN A 42 8.04 17.94 14.75
CA ASN A 42 9.01 17.05 14.08
C ASN A 42 8.41 16.20 12.94
N ILE A 43 7.08 16.05 12.87
CA ILE A 43 6.46 15.22 11.81
C ILE A 43 6.33 16.01 10.50
N ASP A 44 5.97 17.30 10.56
CA ASP A 44 5.83 18.16 9.37
C ASP A 44 7.17 18.45 8.69
N ASN A 45 8.26 18.55 9.46
CA ASN A 45 9.59 18.76 8.88
C ASN A 45 10.17 17.51 8.20
N MET A 46 9.67 16.31 8.50
CA MET A 46 10.20 15.07 7.91
C MET A 46 9.90 14.96 6.41
N TYR A 47 8.79 15.55 5.95
CA TYR A 47 8.35 15.44 4.57
C TYR A 47 8.71 16.65 3.70
N LYS A 48 9.39 17.64 4.26
CA LYS A 48 9.80 18.86 3.56
C LYS A 48 11.20 18.73 2.98
N ASP A 49 11.42 19.28 1.78
CA ASP A 49 12.74 19.33 1.13
C ASP A 49 13.46 17.97 1.05
N MET A 50 12.72 16.87 0.83
CA MET A 50 13.32 15.54 0.87
C MET A 50 14.36 15.34 -0.23
N THR A 51 15.49 14.74 0.17
CA THR A 51 16.50 14.21 -0.75
C THR A 51 15.93 13.03 -1.53
N LEU A 52 16.56 12.68 -2.66
CA LEU A 52 16.18 11.52 -3.45
C LEU A 52 16.12 10.22 -2.61
N GLU A 53 17.12 9.98 -1.77
CA GLU A 53 17.18 8.76 -0.96
C GLU A 53 16.13 8.72 0.17
N ASN A 54 15.82 9.87 0.77
CA ASN A 54 14.74 9.97 1.75
C ASN A 54 13.38 9.75 1.06
N TYR A 55 13.16 10.39 -0.10
CA TYR A 55 11.95 10.19 -0.89
C TYR A 55 11.79 8.71 -1.26
N LYS A 56 12.83 8.06 -1.81
CA LYS A 56 12.81 6.63 -2.16
C LYS A 56 12.38 5.76 -0.98
N THR A 57 12.95 6.03 0.19
CA THR A 57 12.66 5.29 1.43
C THR A 57 11.20 5.46 1.83
N GLU A 58 10.70 6.70 1.85
CA GLU A 58 9.30 6.97 2.21
C GLU A 58 8.33 6.45 1.16
N PHE A 59 8.63 6.59 -0.13
CA PHE A 59 7.85 6.01 -1.22
C PHE A 59 7.74 4.49 -1.07
N GLY A 60 8.86 3.81 -0.80
CA GLY A 60 8.86 2.38 -0.52
C GLY A 60 7.93 2.00 0.64
N LYS A 61 7.94 2.76 1.75
CA LYS A 61 7.03 2.54 2.88
C LYS A 61 5.57 2.77 2.51
N MET A 62 5.26 3.86 1.81
CA MET A 62 3.91 4.18 1.32
C MET A 62 3.39 3.09 0.40
N TYR A 63 4.22 2.60 -0.52
CA TYR A 63 3.89 1.49 -1.41
C TYR A 63 3.61 0.21 -0.62
N GLN A 64 4.49 -0.20 0.29
CA GLN A 64 4.30 -1.41 1.07
C GLN A 64 3.06 -1.37 1.97
N THR A 65 2.76 -0.19 2.52
CA THR A 65 1.61 0.00 3.42
C THR A 65 0.30 -0.04 2.66
N ASN A 66 0.22 0.66 1.53
CA ASN A 66 -1.05 0.95 0.86
C ASN A 66 -1.25 0.16 -0.45
N MET A 67 -0.18 -0.14 -1.19
CA MET A 67 -0.25 -0.62 -2.58
C MET A 67 0.21 -2.08 -2.77
N ALA A 68 1.13 -2.60 -1.95
CA ALA A 68 1.62 -3.99 -2.12
C ALA A 68 0.50 -5.03 -1.98
N ARG A 69 -0.61 -4.69 -1.31
CA ARG A 69 -1.81 -5.53 -1.21
C ARG A 69 -2.77 -5.34 -2.40
N LEU A 70 -2.62 -4.24 -3.14
CA LEU A 70 -3.35 -3.92 -4.36
C LEU A 70 -2.76 -4.55 -5.61
N ASP A 71 -1.57 -5.15 -5.60
CA ASP A 71 -1.06 -5.87 -6.79
C ASP A 71 -1.98 -7.03 -7.23
N ASN A 72 -2.94 -7.45 -6.37
CA ASN A 72 -4.07 -8.34 -6.71
C ASN A 72 -5.24 -7.65 -7.47
N TYR A 73 -5.18 -6.33 -7.71
CA TYR A 73 -6.20 -5.53 -8.39
C TYR A 73 -6.44 -6.00 -9.84
N ASN A 74 -5.38 -6.42 -10.52
CA ASN A 74 -5.45 -6.96 -11.89
C ASN A 74 -6.34 -8.21 -11.99
N GLY A 75 -6.61 -8.91 -10.89
CA GLY A 75 -7.52 -10.07 -10.88
C GLY A 75 -8.98 -9.71 -11.21
N TYR A 76 -9.37 -8.44 -11.08
CA TYR A 76 -10.75 -7.98 -11.26
C TYR A 76 -10.94 -6.99 -12.42
N GLU A 77 -9.87 -6.58 -13.10
CA GLU A 77 -9.99 -5.93 -14.41
C GLU A 77 -10.49 -6.92 -15.48
N GLN A 78 -10.35 -8.22 -15.22
CA GLN A 78 -10.73 -9.30 -16.13
C GLN A 78 -11.90 -10.10 -15.54
N ILE A 79 -13.07 -9.49 -15.47
CA ILE A 79 -14.33 -10.13 -15.01
C ILE A 79 -14.74 -11.26 -15.97
N ARG A 80 -14.30 -11.18 -17.22
CA ARG A 80 -14.68 -12.08 -18.30
C ARG A 80 -14.12 -13.49 -18.08
N VAL A 81 -15.02 -14.47 -18.09
CA VAL A 81 -14.71 -15.89 -18.17
C VAL A 81 -15.43 -16.47 -19.38
N ASP A 82 -14.78 -17.36 -20.10
CA ASP A 82 -15.36 -18.00 -21.29
C ASP A 82 -16.15 -19.27 -20.92
N GLU A 83 -15.96 -19.78 -19.70
CA GLU A 83 -16.61 -20.98 -19.17
C GLU A 83 -17.05 -20.77 -17.72
N ALA A 84 -18.05 -21.54 -17.28
CA ALA A 84 -18.55 -21.51 -15.90
C ALA A 84 -17.51 -22.09 -14.92
N THR A 85 -17.45 -21.53 -13.73
CA THR A 85 -16.50 -21.94 -12.69
C THR A 85 -17.19 -22.85 -11.66
N LYS A 86 -16.46 -23.84 -11.16
CA LYS A 86 -17.00 -24.81 -10.19
C LYS A 86 -17.40 -24.15 -8.86
N ASP A 87 -16.68 -23.10 -8.46
CA ASP A 87 -16.83 -22.43 -7.16
C ASP A 87 -17.56 -21.09 -7.29
N TYR A 88 -18.45 -20.95 -8.29
CA TYR A 88 -19.18 -19.72 -8.50
C TYR A 88 -20.18 -19.43 -7.36
N PRO A 89 -20.07 -18.29 -6.65
CA PRO A 89 -20.89 -18.01 -5.49
C PRO A 89 -22.32 -17.56 -5.81
N GLY A 90 -22.67 -17.44 -7.10
CA GLY A 90 -23.91 -16.81 -7.57
C GLY A 90 -23.77 -15.30 -7.80
N ASN A 91 -24.62 -14.77 -8.68
CA ASN A 91 -24.53 -13.38 -9.18
C ASN A 91 -24.59 -12.34 -8.04
N GLU A 92 -25.52 -12.48 -7.10
CA GLU A 92 -25.68 -11.55 -5.97
C GLU A 92 -24.44 -11.46 -5.08
N LYS A 93 -23.93 -12.62 -4.67
CA LYS A 93 -22.73 -12.68 -3.83
C LYS A 93 -21.50 -12.19 -4.60
N TYR A 94 -21.39 -12.52 -5.90
CA TYR A 94 -20.31 -12.04 -6.75
C TYR A 94 -20.27 -10.50 -6.82
N VAL A 95 -21.42 -9.84 -7.02
CA VAL A 95 -21.52 -8.36 -7.04
C VAL A 95 -21.15 -7.77 -5.69
N ALA A 96 -21.66 -8.34 -4.59
CA ALA A 96 -21.39 -7.85 -3.24
C ALA A 96 -19.90 -7.93 -2.90
N ASP A 97 -19.26 -9.06 -3.21
CA ASP A 97 -17.82 -9.26 -2.99
C ASP A 97 -16.99 -8.30 -3.88
N LEU A 98 -17.37 -8.14 -5.15
CA LEU A 98 -16.70 -7.22 -6.08
C LEU A 98 -16.81 -5.77 -5.62
N LYS A 99 -18.00 -5.35 -5.16
CA LYS A 99 -18.22 -3.99 -4.64
C LYS A 99 -17.35 -3.73 -3.40
N LYS A 100 -17.33 -4.67 -2.45
CA LYS A 100 -16.48 -4.58 -1.27
C LYS A 100 -15.00 -4.46 -1.65
N ASN A 101 -14.54 -5.26 -2.62
CA ASN A 101 -13.14 -5.19 -3.07
C ASN A 101 -12.81 -3.84 -3.72
N TYR A 102 -13.72 -3.25 -4.50
CA TYR A 102 -13.52 -1.92 -5.06
C TYR A 102 -13.51 -0.82 -3.99
N GLU A 103 -14.38 -0.91 -2.97
CA GLU A 103 -14.40 0.02 -1.84
C GLU A 103 -13.10 -0.05 -1.02
N GLU A 104 -12.62 -1.26 -0.72
CA GLU A 104 -11.34 -1.48 -0.04
C GLU A 104 -10.17 -0.95 -0.88
N SER A 105 -10.20 -1.20 -2.18
CA SER A 105 -9.16 -0.73 -3.10
C SER A 105 -9.14 0.79 -3.18
N LYS A 106 -10.32 1.42 -3.26
CA LYS A 106 -10.44 2.88 -3.29
C LYS A 106 -9.85 3.50 -2.04
N LYS A 107 -10.16 2.94 -0.87
CA LYS A 107 -9.59 3.40 0.41
C LYS A 107 -8.06 3.37 0.39
N GLN A 108 -7.47 2.28 -0.10
CA GLN A 108 -6.01 2.15 -0.20
C GLN A 108 -5.39 3.15 -1.18
N VAL A 109 -6.05 3.39 -2.33
CA VAL A 109 -5.64 4.41 -3.31
C VAL A 109 -5.71 5.81 -2.72
N ASP A 110 -6.78 6.15 -1.98
CA ASP A 110 -6.94 7.45 -1.34
C ASP A 110 -5.89 7.68 -0.23
N GLU A 111 -5.61 6.64 0.58
CA GLU A 111 -4.58 6.68 1.63
C GLU A 111 -3.17 6.87 1.06
N PHE A 112 -2.87 6.19 -0.06
CA PHE A 112 -1.62 6.37 -0.78
C PHE A 112 -1.51 7.77 -1.39
N THR A 113 -2.55 8.24 -2.07
CA THR A 113 -2.62 9.60 -2.65
C THR A 113 -2.40 10.66 -1.57
N THR A 114 -3.05 10.49 -0.42
CA THR A 114 -2.91 11.39 0.73
C THR A 114 -1.49 11.40 1.27
N SER A 115 -0.83 10.24 1.29
CA SER A 115 0.57 10.13 1.73
C SER A 115 1.52 10.81 0.74
N LEU A 116 1.34 10.61 -0.57
CA LEU A 116 2.15 11.27 -1.61
C LEU A 116 2.02 12.79 -1.56
N LYS A 117 0.83 13.33 -1.25
CA LYS A 117 0.59 14.78 -1.14
C LYS A 117 1.30 15.45 0.02
N LYS A 118 1.71 14.69 1.05
CA LYS A 118 2.47 15.22 2.19
C LYS A 118 3.94 15.43 1.87
N VAL A 119 4.43 14.76 0.82
CA VAL A 119 5.82 14.73 0.43
C VAL A 119 6.16 15.91 -0.46
N ASP A 120 7.20 16.65 -0.07
CA ASP A 120 7.80 17.73 -0.85
C ASP A 120 9.28 17.45 -1.12
N THR A 121 9.74 17.80 -2.32
CA THR A 121 11.12 17.57 -2.77
C THR A 121 11.53 18.66 -3.76
N LYS A 122 12.81 19.05 -3.68
CA LYS A 122 13.43 20.00 -4.61
C LYS A 122 13.98 19.35 -5.86
N ASP A 123 14.04 18.01 -5.93
CA ASP A 123 14.46 17.31 -7.14
C ASP A 123 13.34 17.40 -8.20
N PRO A 124 13.58 18.04 -9.35
CA PRO A 124 12.53 18.28 -10.33
C PRO A 124 11.98 17.00 -10.95
N LYS A 125 12.79 15.95 -11.10
CA LYS A 125 12.34 14.67 -11.66
C LYS A 125 11.48 13.91 -10.66
N VAL A 126 11.91 13.89 -9.39
CA VAL A 126 11.13 13.26 -8.30
C VAL A 126 9.79 13.97 -8.14
N LYS A 127 9.79 15.31 -8.18
CA LYS A 127 8.58 16.11 -8.13
C LYS A 127 7.62 15.78 -9.27
N GLU A 128 8.12 15.75 -10.50
CA GLU A 128 7.31 15.41 -11.68
C GLU A 128 6.65 14.02 -11.56
N MET A 129 7.41 13.01 -11.13
CA MET A 129 6.85 11.66 -10.91
C MET A 129 5.83 11.63 -9.77
N ASN A 130 6.10 12.33 -8.65
CA ASN A 130 5.18 12.41 -7.53
C ASN A 130 3.84 13.05 -7.95
N ASP A 131 3.91 14.17 -8.66
CA ASP A 131 2.73 14.88 -9.17
C ASP A 131 1.94 13.98 -10.14
N LYS A 132 2.63 13.22 -10.98
CA LYS A 132 1.99 12.30 -11.93
C LYS A 132 1.33 11.11 -11.23
N LEU A 133 1.98 10.53 -10.23
CA LEU A 133 1.40 9.45 -9.43
C LEU A 133 0.16 9.92 -8.68
N ILE A 134 0.19 11.12 -8.10
CA ILE A 134 -0.98 11.73 -7.45
C ILE A 134 -2.12 11.89 -8.47
N SER A 135 -1.82 12.40 -9.66
CA SER A 135 -2.86 12.58 -10.70
C SER A 135 -3.48 11.25 -11.13
N GLU A 136 -2.67 10.23 -11.36
CA GLU A 136 -3.15 8.92 -11.80
C GLU A 136 -3.86 8.14 -10.68
N SER A 137 -3.43 8.30 -9.42
CA SER A 137 -4.12 7.72 -8.27
C SER A 137 -5.49 8.37 -8.03
N GLU A 138 -5.61 9.69 -8.23
CA GLU A 138 -6.89 10.39 -8.20
C GLU A 138 -7.83 9.93 -9.32
N LYS A 139 -7.31 9.68 -10.53
CA LYS A 139 -8.10 9.07 -11.62
C LYS A 139 -8.56 7.66 -11.25
N LEU A 140 -7.67 6.83 -10.70
CA LEU A 140 -8.02 5.47 -10.28
C LEU A 140 -9.11 5.49 -9.21
N SER A 141 -9.05 6.41 -8.24
CA SER A 141 -10.09 6.59 -7.23
C SER A 141 -11.45 6.93 -7.86
N LYS A 142 -11.49 7.81 -8.86
CA LYS A 142 -12.72 8.16 -9.62
C LYS A 142 -13.24 7.00 -10.47
N GLU A 143 -12.35 6.23 -11.08
CA GLU A 143 -12.69 5.02 -11.82
C GLU A 143 -13.35 3.99 -10.89
N LEU A 144 -12.79 3.79 -9.70
CA LEU A 144 -13.36 2.92 -8.68
C LEU A 144 -14.74 3.40 -8.22
N ASP A 145 -14.91 4.70 -7.94
CA ASP A 145 -16.22 5.29 -7.62
C ASP A 145 -17.26 5.01 -8.71
N THR A 146 -16.86 5.19 -9.96
CA THR A 146 -17.74 4.95 -11.11
C THR A 146 -18.16 3.48 -11.19
N ARG A 147 -17.23 2.55 -10.99
CA ARG A 147 -17.51 1.11 -10.98
C ARG A 147 -18.39 0.72 -9.78
N ILE A 148 -18.12 1.23 -8.58
CA ILE A 148 -18.92 0.99 -7.37
C ILE A 148 -20.36 1.45 -7.58
N LYS A 149 -20.56 2.63 -8.17
CA LYS A 149 -21.89 3.14 -8.51
C LYS A 149 -22.61 2.21 -9.48
N LYS A 150 -21.96 1.82 -10.57
CA LYS A 150 -22.50 0.90 -11.58
C LYS A 150 -22.89 -0.47 -11.00
N LEU A 151 -22.11 -1.00 -10.05
CA LEU A 151 -22.46 -2.23 -9.34
C LEU A 151 -23.76 -2.11 -8.53
N GLY A 152 -24.09 -0.91 -8.05
CA GLY A 152 -25.37 -0.63 -7.37
C GLY A 152 -26.57 -0.47 -8.29
N GLU A 153 -26.35 -0.39 -9.60
CA GLU A 153 -27.35 -0.11 -10.63
C GLU A 153 -27.50 -1.28 -11.62
N ILE A 154 -27.03 -2.48 -11.25
CA ILE A 154 -27.10 -3.66 -12.12
C ILE A 154 -28.58 -4.06 -12.35
N PRO A 155 -29.02 -4.18 -13.62
CA PRO A 155 -30.37 -4.61 -13.94
C PRO A 155 -30.70 -6.04 -13.45
N SER A 156 -31.94 -6.27 -13.03
CA SER A 156 -32.39 -7.57 -12.52
C SER A 156 -32.38 -8.68 -13.58
N ASP A 157 -32.57 -8.32 -14.86
CA ASP A 157 -32.48 -9.25 -15.99
C ASP A 157 -31.04 -9.76 -16.17
N LEU A 158 -30.03 -8.89 -15.99
CA LEU A 158 -28.63 -9.29 -15.97
C LEU A 158 -28.34 -10.19 -14.77
N MET A 159 -28.83 -9.83 -13.57
CA MET A 159 -28.67 -10.63 -12.34
C MET A 159 -29.28 -12.03 -12.43
N SER A 160 -30.20 -12.28 -13.36
CA SER A 160 -30.86 -13.58 -13.54
C SER A 160 -30.18 -14.46 -14.60
N LYS A 161 -29.12 -13.98 -15.26
CA LYS A 161 -28.39 -14.72 -16.31
C LYS A 161 -27.53 -15.84 -15.73
N SER A 162 -27.12 -16.76 -16.61
CA SER A 162 -26.08 -17.75 -16.29
C SER A 162 -24.76 -17.06 -15.93
N GLU A 163 -23.85 -17.74 -15.22
CA GLU A 163 -22.57 -17.15 -14.78
C GLU A 163 -21.81 -16.47 -15.93
N VAL A 164 -21.68 -17.17 -17.06
CA VAL A 164 -20.90 -16.69 -18.20
C VAL A 164 -21.54 -15.44 -18.79
N GLU A 165 -22.84 -15.48 -19.08
CA GLU A 165 -23.59 -14.33 -19.60
C GLU A 165 -23.59 -13.16 -18.62
N PHE A 166 -23.76 -13.44 -17.33
CA PHE A 166 -23.74 -12.45 -16.27
C PHE A 166 -22.39 -11.74 -16.20
N ARG A 167 -21.28 -12.48 -16.13
CA ARG A 167 -19.93 -11.91 -16.04
C ARG A 167 -19.54 -11.16 -17.32
N GLN A 168 -19.96 -11.62 -18.48
CA GLN A 168 -19.77 -10.90 -19.73
C GLN A 168 -20.53 -9.55 -19.73
N GLY A 169 -21.83 -9.57 -19.41
CA GLY A 169 -22.64 -8.35 -19.35
C GLY A 169 -22.19 -7.40 -18.22
N LEU A 170 -21.73 -7.95 -17.09
CA LEU A 170 -21.15 -7.17 -16.00
C LEU A 170 -19.85 -6.50 -16.44
N SER A 171 -18.96 -7.21 -17.13
CA SER A 171 -17.74 -6.65 -17.68
C SER A 171 -18.03 -5.47 -18.62
N ASP A 172 -19.08 -5.56 -19.44
CA ASP A 172 -19.50 -4.46 -20.32
C ASP A 172 -20.08 -3.28 -19.52
N THR A 173 -20.91 -3.57 -18.52
CA THR A 173 -21.52 -2.57 -17.64
C THR A 173 -20.46 -1.74 -16.93
N LEU A 174 -19.38 -2.37 -16.46
CA LEU A 174 -18.33 -1.73 -15.66
C LEU A 174 -17.26 -0.99 -16.47
N LYS A 175 -17.30 -1.02 -17.81
CA LYS A 175 -16.40 -0.20 -18.64
C LYS A 175 -16.51 1.27 -18.25
N VAL A 176 -15.38 1.92 -18.03
CA VAL A 176 -15.33 3.38 -17.77
C VAL A 176 -14.87 4.12 -19.01
N ASP A 177 -15.28 5.37 -19.13
CA ASP A 177 -14.87 6.24 -20.24
C ASP A 177 -13.35 6.46 -20.21
N GLU A 178 -12.73 6.61 -21.39
CA GLU A 178 -11.28 6.83 -21.51
C GLU A 178 -10.79 8.04 -20.71
N ASN A 179 -11.64 9.06 -20.55
CA ASN A 179 -11.32 10.27 -19.79
C ASN A 179 -11.19 10.04 -18.27
N VAL A 180 -11.73 8.93 -17.76
CA VAL A 180 -11.70 8.54 -16.34
C VAL A 180 -10.72 7.40 -16.11
N LYS A 181 -10.40 6.63 -17.16
CA LYS A 181 -9.47 5.51 -17.10
C LYS A 181 -8.10 5.98 -16.62
N SER A 182 -7.58 5.27 -15.62
CA SER A 182 -6.27 5.56 -15.03
C SER A 182 -5.16 4.73 -15.70
N ASP A 183 -3.99 5.35 -15.87
CA ASP A 183 -2.73 4.67 -16.23
C ASP A 183 -1.89 4.34 -14.98
N PHE A 184 -2.50 4.34 -13.79
CA PHE A 184 -1.82 4.19 -12.50
C PHE A 184 -0.89 2.97 -12.44
N THR A 185 -1.32 1.79 -12.90
CA THR A 185 -0.47 0.58 -12.87
C THR A 185 0.80 0.78 -13.69
N LYS A 186 0.70 1.39 -14.88
CA LYS A 186 1.86 1.70 -15.71
C LYS A 186 2.78 2.67 -14.98
N PHE A 187 2.25 3.78 -14.47
CA PHE A 187 3.06 4.79 -13.78
C PHE A 187 3.67 4.30 -12.47
N MET A 188 2.98 3.43 -11.74
CA MET A 188 3.50 2.77 -10.56
C MET A 188 4.70 1.89 -10.91
N ASN A 189 4.64 1.15 -12.01
CA ASN A 189 5.76 0.34 -12.48
C ASN A 189 6.95 1.20 -12.93
N ASP A 190 6.70 2.23 -13.74
CA ASP A 190 7.73 3.18 -14.18
C ASP A 190 8.43 3.83 -12.97
N THR A 191 7.67 4.17 -11.93
CA THR A 191 8.18 4.76 -10.68
C THR A 191 9.03 3.78 -9.87
N LYS A 192 8.56 2.53 -9.73
CA LYS A 192 9.31 1.46 -9.05
C LYS A 192 10.64 1.20 -9.75
N GLU A 193 10.64 1.17 -11.08
CA GLU A 193 11.86 1.04 -11.89
C GLU A 193 12.81 2.20 -11.65
N PHE A 194 12.32 3.44 -11.74
CA PHE A 194 13.12 4.65 -11.52
C PHE A 194 13.81 4.65 -10.14
N PHE A 195 13.11 4.21 -9.09
CA PHE A 195 13.66 4.13 -7.75
C PHE A 195 14.46 2.86 -7.45
N GLY A 196 14.53 1.91 -8.40
CA GLY A 196 15.21 0.63 -8.20
C GLY A 196 14.51 -0.28 -7.17
N ILE A 197 13.21 -0.10 -6.96
CA ILE A 197 12.41 -0.90 -6.04
C ILE A 197 12.06 -2.21 -6.74
N LYS A 198 12.68 -3.30 -6.29
CA LYS A 198 12.39 -4.64 -6.81
C LYS A 198 11.07 -5.15 -6.21
N THR A 199 10.06 -5.33 -7.04
CA THR A 199 8.91 -6.18 -6.72
C THR A 199 9.36 -7.64 -6.78
N LYS A 200 9.20 -8.37 -5.67
CA LYS A 200 9.37 -9.83 -5.66
C LYS A 200 8.14 -10.50 -6.24
#